data_AF-A0A918PB26-F1
#
_entry.id   AF-A0A918PB26-F1
#
_cell.length_a   1.000
_cell.length_b   1.000
_cell.length_c   1.000
_cell.angle_alpha   90.00
_cell.angle_beta   90.00
_cell.angle_gamma   90.00
#
_symmetry.space_group_name_H-M   'P 1'
#
loop_
_entity.id
_entity.type
_entity.pdbx_description
1 polymer ?
#
loop_
_entity_poly.entity_id
_entity_poly.type
_entity_poly.pdbx_seq_one_letter_code
_entity_poly.pdbx_strand_id
1 'polypeptide(L)'
;MTSSYRLLALRGAALLAIAPGMAQAATPVCLTRTEATGLVAYSLPQVIRGSGKRCQTTLPAGSFLPANAGSMAQRYETQKAGYWPQAKQAFLKVGSARDPGMAQVFRQMPDDSLQKLLDVAVEGIVVQAIPLTSCSTIDTAASLLAPLPPENLAGVIALAMEVGKKAEPAKGAAGITICKD
;
A
#
# COMPACT_ATOMS: atom_id res chain seq x y z
N MET A 1 72.81 5.35 -21.31
CA MET A 1 73.30 3.98 -21.15
C MET A 1 73.08 3.56 -19.70
N THR A 2 72.33 2.47 -19.47
CA THR A 2 72.45 1.46 -18.37
C THR A 2 72.64 1.98 -16.93
N SER A 3 71.94 1.57 -15.87
CA SER A 3 71.25 0.31 -15.55
C SER A 3 70.77 0.40 -14.08
N SER A 4 69.96 -0.58 -13.68
CA SER A 4 69.86 -1.14 -12.32
C SER A 4 68.78 -0.52 -11.43
N TYR A 5 67.54 -1.05 -11.46
CA TYR A 5 67.07 -2.17 -10.62
C TYR A 5 67.43 -2.03 -9.14
N ARG A 6 66.42 -1.92 -8.28
CA ARG A 6 66.09 -2.93 -7.25
C ARG A 6 64.90 -2.48 -6.41
N LEU A 7 63.91 -3.38 -6.35
CA LEU A 7 63.22 -3.85 -5.16
C LEU A 7 62.85 -2.80 -4.11
N LEU A 8 61.56 -2.52 -3.95
CA LEU A 8 60.98 -2.56 -2.61
C LEU A 8 59.49 -2.91 -2.69
N ALA A 9 59.20 -4.14 -2.30
CA ALA A 9 57.86 -4.62 -2.02
C ALA A 9 57.31 -3.84 -0.82
N LEU A 10 56.14 -3.24 -0.97
CA LEU A 10 55.33 -2.84 0.18
C LEU A 10 53.93 -3.46 0.02
N ARG A 11 53.75 -4.61 0.67
CA ARG A 11 52.45 -5.21 0.93
C ARG A 11 51.69 -4.31 1.91
N GLY A 12 50.81 -3.46 1.40
CA GLY A 12 49.80 -2.76 2.20
C GLY A 12 48.57 -3.65 2.37
N ALA A 13 48.49 -4.40 3.47
CA ALA A 13 47.29 -5.10 3.88
C ALA A 13 46.28 -4.09 4.46
N ALA A 14 45.44 -3.50 3.61
CA ALA A 14 44.26 -2.78 4.06
C ALA A 14 43.13 -3.78 4.31
N LEU A 15 43.02 -4.24 5.56
CA LEU A 15 41.82 -4.92 6.06
C LEU A 15 40.66 -3.91 6.07
N LEU A 16 39.92 -3.85 4.96
CA LEU A 16 38.58 -3.28 4.94
C LEU A 16 37.70 -4.15 5.82
N ALA A 17 37.44 -3.69 7.04
CA ALA A 17 36.40 -4.24 7.89
C ALA A 17 35.05 -4.04 7.19
N ILE A 18 34.62 -5.06 6.46
CA ILE A 18 33.25 -5.15 5.94
C ILE A 18 32.37 -5.43 7.15
N ALA A 19 31.93 -4.37 7.84
CA ALA A 19 30.84 -4.51 8.78
C ALA A 19 29.62 -5.00 7.98
N PRO A 20 29.03 -6.17 8.29
CA PRO A 20 27.74 -6.52 7.72
C PRO A 20 26.76 -5.46 8.24
N GLY A 21 26.36 -4.55 7.36
CA GLY A 21 25.22 -3.68 7.61
C GLY A 21 24.05 -4.60 7.91
N MET A 22 23.65 -4.66 9.18
CA MET A 22 22.42 -5.35 9.56
C MET A 22 21.28 -4.57 8.91
N ALA A 23 20.84 -5.03 7.75
CA ALA A 23 19.53 -4.69 7.25
C ALA A 23 18.55 -5.24 8.27
N GLN A 24 18.02 -4.39 9.16
CA GLN A 24 16.89 -4.78 9.98
C GLN A 24 15.75 -5.14 9.03
N ALA A 25 15.46 -6.43 8.90
CA ALA A 25 14.27 -6.90 8.24
C ALA A 25 13.08 -6.23 8.95
N ALA A 26 12.39 -5.32 8.26
CA ALA A 26 11.23 -4.65 8.81
C ALA A 26 10.21 -5.72 9.17
N THR A 27 9.93 -5.88 10.47
CA THR A 27 8.87 -6.78 10.93
C THR A 27 7.55 -6.36 10.30
N PRO A 28 6.84 -7.27 9.60
CA PRO A 28 5.57 -6.93 8.96
C PRO A 28 4.55 -6.47 10.00
N VAL A 29 3.72 -5.50 9.62
CA VAL A 29 2.65 -4.97 10.46
C VAL A 29 1.57 -6.02 10.60
N CYS A 30 1.37 -6.48 11.82
CA CYS A 30 0.37 -7.48 12.16
C CYS A 30 -0.99 -6.81 12.39
N LEU A 31 -2.00 -7.16 11.57
CA LEU A 31 -3.39 -6.75 11.77
C LEU A 31 -4.25 -7.95 12.13
N THR A 32 -5.22 -7.76 13.02
CA THR A 32 -6.29 -8.75 13.22
C THR A 32 -7.18 -8.82 11.97
N ARG A 33 -7.94 -9.91 11.82
CA ARG A 33 -8.92 -10.06 10.72
C ARG A 33 -9.90 -8.89 10.66
N THR A 34 -10.39 -8.44 11.82
CA THR A 34 -11.32 -7.31 11.94
C THR A 34 -10.67 -5.99 11.50
N GLU A 35 -9.42 -5.74 11.90
CA GLU A 35 -8.68 -4.53 11.49
C GLU A 35 -8.38 -4.54 9.99
N ALA A 36 -7.96 -5.68 9.43
CA ALA A 36 -7.71 -5.81 8.01
C ALA A 36 -8.98 -5.62 7.18
N THR A 37 -10.09 -6.22 7.61
CA THR A 37 -11.40 -6.04 6.96
C THR A 37 -11.84 -4.58 7.01
N GLY A 38 -11.73 -3.94 8.17
CA GLY A 38 -12.05 -2.52 8.34
C GLY A 38 -11.19 -1.63 7.46
N LEU A 39 -9.88 -1.87 7.42
CA LEU A 39 -8.94 -1.14 6.57
C LEU A 39 -9.31 -1.26 5.09
N VAL A 40 -9.53 -2.49 4.60
CA VAL A 40 -9.89 -2.74 3.20
C VAL A 40 -11.22 -2.09 2.85
N ALA A 41 -12.27 -2.34 3.64
CA ALA A 41 -13.61 -1.82 3.38
C ALA A 41 -13.64 -0.28 3.40
N TYR A 42 -12.90 0.33 4.33
CA TYR A 42 -12.77 1.79 4.42
C TYR A 42 -11.99 2.39 3.25
N SER A 43 -10.88 1.75 2.84
CA SER A 43 -9.99 2.26 1.79
C SER A 43 -10.53 2.02 0.38
N LEU A 44 -11.41 1.05 0.18
CA LEU A 44 -11.89 0.63 -1.13
C LEU A 44 -12.40 1.78 -2.04
N PRO A 45 -13.26 2.71 -1.58
CA PRO A 45 -13.67 3.82 -2.44
C PRO A 45 -12.51 4.72 -2.87
N GLN A 46 -11.49 4.88 -2.02
CA GLN A 46 -10.31 5.71 -2.30
C GLN A 46 -9.39 5.01 -3.30
N VAL A 47 -9.29 3.68 -3.19
CA VAL A 47 -8.59 2.83 -4.15
C VAL A 47 -9.25 2.89 -5.53
N ILE A 48 -10.58 2.83 -5.60
CA ILE A 48 -11.32 2.92 -6.87
C ILE A 48 -11.10 4.30 -7.50
N ARG A 49 -11.25 5.39 -6.73
CA ARG A 49 -11.04 6.76 -7.23
C ARG A 49 -9.60 7.00 -7.68
N GLY A 50 -8.63 6.57 -6.88
CA GLY A 50 -7.21 6.68 -7.23
C GLY A 50 -6.86 5.90 -8.50
N SER A 51 -7.41 4.69 -8.65
CA SER A 51 -7.24 3.87 -9.86
C SER A 51 -7.83 4.55 -11.09
N GLY A 52 -9.05 5.08 -10.98
CA GLY A 52 -9.70 5.86 -12.03
C GLY A 52 -8.86 7.06 -12.45
N LYS A 53 -8.43 7.89 -11.49
CA LYS A 53 -7.56 9.06 -11.74
C LYS A 53 -6.24 8.68 -12.40
N ARG A 54 -5.58 7.63 -11.90
CA ARG A 54 -4.28 7.19 -12.42
C ARG A 54 -4.37 6.68 -13.86
N CYS A 55 -5.42 5.93 -14.18
CA CYS A 55 -5.56 5.27 -15.47
C CYS A 55 -6.31 6.09 -16.53
N GLN A 56 -6.88 7.24 -16.16
CA GLN A 56 -7.71 8.07 -17.03
C GLN A 56 -7.04 8.44 -18.36
N THR A 57 -5.75 8.77 -18.37
CA THR A 57 -5.05 9.22 -19.58
C THR A 57 -4.46 8.08 -20.40
N THR A 58 -4.48 6.86 -19.87
CA THR A 58 -3.90 5.67 -20.52
C THR A 58 -4.98 4.79 -21.16
N LEU A 59 -6.18 4.80 -20.61
CA LEU A 59 -7.28 3.97 -21.08
C LEU A 59 -8.13 4.69 -22.14
N PRO A 60 -8.66 3.97 -23.15
CA PRO A 60 -9.68 4.50 -24.06
C PRO A 60 -10.90 5.02 -23.29
N ALA A 61 -11.57 6.05 -23.83
CA ALA A 61 -12.73 6.68 -23.19
C ALA A 61 -13.90 5.71 -22.89
N GLY A 62 -14.04 4.62 -23.66
CA GLY A 62 -15.06 3.58 -23.45
C GLY A 62 -14.70 2.50 -22.42
N SER A 63 -13.52 2.58 -21.80
CA SER A 63 -13.09 1.60 -20.79
C SER A 63 -13.86 1.79 -19.49
N PHE A 64 -13.87 0.76 -18.64
CA PHE A 64 -14.73 0.75 -17.46
C PHE A 64 -14.37 1.85 -16.44
N LEU A 65 -13.09 1.99 -16.06
CA LEU A 65 -12.61 2.91 -15.04
C LEU A 65 -12.87 4.38 -15.40
N PRO A 66 -12.51 4.89 -16.60
CA PRO A 66 -12.85 6.25 -17.00
C PRO A 66 -14.34 6.56 -16.90
N ALA A 67 -15.21 5.60 -17.24
CA ALA A 67 -16.66 5.80 -17.28
C ALA A 67 -17.35 5.57 -15.91
N ASN A 68 -16.82 4.68 -15.07
CA ASN A 68 -17.58 4.11 -13.94
C ASN A 68 -16.86 4.17 -12.59
N ALA A 69 -15.58 4.58 -12.51
CA ALA A 69 -14.87 4.59 -11.23
C ALA A 69 -15.58 5.48 -10.18
N GLY A 70 -16.12 6.63 -10.59
CA GLY A 70 -16.86 7.54 -9.71
C GLY A 70 -18.12 6.91 -9.12
N SER A 71 -19.00 6.37 -9.98
CA SER A 71 -20.24 5.72 -9.55
C SER A 71 -19.96 4.45 -8.75
N MET A 72 -18.92 3.69 -9.11
CA MET A 72 -18.49 2.52 -8.36
C MET A 72 -18.03 2.91 -6.96
N ALA A 73 -17.14 3.91 -6.82
CA ALA A 73 -16.65 4.36 -5.52
C ALA A 73 -17.78 4.90 -4.62
N GLN A 74 -18.76 5.61 -5.19
CA GLN A 74 -19.89 6.14 -4.45
C GLN A 74 -20.72 5.05 -3.75
N ARG A 75 -20.86 3.86 -4.34
CA ARG A 75 -21.55 2.72 -3.71
C ARG A 75 -20.85 2.23 -2.45
N TYR A 76 -19.52 2.34 -2.38
CA TYR A 76 -18.74 1.94 -1.20
C TYR A 76 -18.65 3.04 -0.14
N GLU A 77 -18.79 4.30 -0.52
CA GLU A 77 -18.79 5.43 0.43
C GLU A 77 -19.90 5.34 1.47
N THR A 78 -21.08 4.83 1.09
CA THR A 78 -22.22 4.70 2.02
C THR A 78 -21.92 3.78 3.21
N GLN A 79 -21.02 2.80 3.04
CA GLN A 79 -20.69 1.83 4.10
C GLN A 79 -19.41 2.18 4.85
N LYS A 80 -18.54 2.99 4.24
CA LYS A 80 -17.23 3.37 4.78
C LYS A 80 -17.31 3.91 6.20
N ALA A 81 -18.33 4.71 6.53
CA ALA A 81 -18.50 5.30 7.87
C ALA A 81 -18.62 4.22 8.97
N GLY A 82 -19.28 3.09 8.67
CA GLY A 82 -19.41 1.98 9.62
C GLY A 82 -18.10 1.23 9.91
N TYR A 83 -17.11 1.33 9.01
CA TYR A 83 -15.81 0.67 9.15
C TYR A 83 -14.72 1.59 9.73
N TRP A 84 -15.03 2.88 9.94
CA TRP A 84 -14.05 3.85 10.39
C TRP A 84 -13.36 3.48 11.71
N PRO A 85 -14.06 3.03 12.77
CA PRO A 85 -13.39 2.67 14.03
C PRO A 85 -12.32 1.58 13.87
N GLN A 86 -12.61 0.54 13.09
CA GLN A 86 -11.71 -0.57 12.81
C GLN A 86 -10.55 -0.12 11.89
N ALA A 87 -10.87 0.68 10.86
CA ALA A 87 -9.88 1.22 9.95
C ALA A 87 -8.90 2.16 10.65
N LYS A 88 -9.38 3.04 11.54
CA LYS A 88 -8.54 3.95 12.33
C LYS A 88 -7.50 3.20 13.14
N GLN A 89 -7.89 2.13 13.83
CA GLN A 89 -6.95 1.28 14.58
C GLN A 89 -5.87 0.70 13.65
N ALA A 90 -6.27 0.17 12.49
CA ALA A 90 -5.36 -0.37 11.50
C ALA A 90 -4.39 0.70 10.95
N PHE A 91 -4.88 1.88 10.59
CA PHE A 91 -4.05 3.00 10.11
C PHE A 91 -3.07 3.47 11.17
N LEU A 92 -3.46 3.55 12.44
CA LEU A 92 -2.55 3.92 13.52
C LEU A 92 -1.45 2.87 13.73
N LYS A 93 -1.77 1.58 13.64
CA LYS A 93 -0.76 0.50 13.70
C LYS A 93 0.21 0.56 12.52
N VAL A 94 -0.32 0.70 11.30
CA VAL A 94 0.50 0.81 10.08
C VAL A 94 1.37 2.07 10.12
N GLY A 95 0.79 3.20 10.52
CA GLY A 95 1.50 4.47 10.70
C GLY A 95 2.61 4.35 11.73
N SER A 96 2.34 3.76 12.91
CA SER A 96 3.33 3.56 13.97
C SER A 96 4.51 2.71 13.52
N ALA A 97 4.26 1.68 12.71
CA ALA A 97 5.32 0.81 12.20
C ALA A 97 6.17 1.48 11.11
N ARG A 98 5.61 2.44 10.36
CA ARG A 98 6.32 3.24 9.36
C ARG A 98 7.14 4.34 10.03
N ASP A 99 6.50 5.10 10.91
CA ASP A 99 7.06 6.24 11.62
C ASP A 99 6.28 6.44 12.95
N PRO A 100 6.90 6.17 14.11
CA PRO A 100 6.28 6.38 15.41
C PRO A 100 5.80 7.82 15.65
N GLY A 101 6.49 8.82 15.08
CA GLY A 101 6.14 10.23 15.20
C GLY A 101 4.86 10.58 14.45
N MET A 102 4.70 10.07 13.22
CA MET A 102 3.48 10.22 12.43
C MET A 102 2.24 9.69 13.16
N ALA A 103 2.38 8.54 13.84
CA ALA A 103 1.27 7.99 14.59
C ALA A 103 0.89 8.82 15.83
N GLN A 104 1.84 9.52 16.47
CA GLN A 104 1.51 10.46 17.54
C GLN A 104 0.73 11.65 17.02
N VAL A 105 1.14 12.21 15.87
CA VAL A 105 0.40 13.29 15.21
C VAL A 105 -1.02 12.85 14.87
N PHE A 106 -1.20 11.65 14.33
CA PHE A 106 -2.53 11.11 14.01
C PHE A 106 -3.42 10.94 15.24
N ARG A 107 -2.87 10.53 16.38
CA ARG A 107 -3.63 10.38 17.64
C ARG A 107 -4.09 11.71 18.23
N GLN A 108 -3.38 12.80 17.95
CA GLN A 108 -3.71 14.14 18.45
C GLN A 108 -4.74 14.88 17.59
N MET A 109 -5.03 14.37 16.40
CA MET A 109 -5.91 15.01 15.44
C MET A 109 -7.40 14.73 15.78
N PRO A 110 -8.31 15.70 15.58
CA PRO A 110 -9.74 15.44 15.62
C PRO A 110 -10.13 14.32 14.65
N ASP A 111 -11.12 13.52 15.02
CA ASP A 111 -11.43 12.28 14.31
C ASP A 111 -11.81 12.52 12.84
N ASP A 112 -12.71 13.48 12.59
CA ASP A 112 -13.13 13.88 11.24
C ASP A 112 -11.96 14.41 10.39
N SER A 113 -11.01 15.10 11.02
CA SER A 113 -9.84 15.63 10.33
C SER A 113 -8.88 14.51 9.94
N LEU A 114 -8.66 13.54 10.83
CA LEU A 114 -7.86 12.36 10.55
C LEU A 114 -8.50 11.53 9.44
N GLN A 115 -9.82 11.35 9.47
CA GLN A 115 -10.58 10.63 8.46
C GLN A 115 -10.38 11.25 7.07
N LYS A 116 -10.60 12.56 6.93
CA LYS A 116 -10.40 13.29 5.67
C LYS A 116 -8.96 13.25 5.19
N LEU A 117 -7.99 13.37 6.09
CA LEU A 117 -6.58 13.27 5.75
C LEU A 117 -6.25 11.89 5.17
N LEU A 118 -6.72 10.82 5.82
CA LEU A 118 -6.48 9.45 5.37
C LEU A 118 -7.18 9.15 4.04
N ASP A 119 -8.34 9.74 3.78
CA ASP A 119 -9.01 9.61 2.49
C ASP A 119 -8.13 10.10 1.33
N VAL A 120 -7.62 11.33 1.47
CA VAL A 120 -6.72 11.92 0.46
C VAL A 120 -5.41 11.14 0.38
N ALA A 121 -4.85 10.74 1.52
CA ALA A 121 -3.59 10.00 1.57
C ALA A 121 -3.69 8.64 0.86
N VAL A 122 -4.75 7.86 1.13
CA VAL A 122 -4.95 6.55 0.48
C VAL A 122 -5.10 6.71 -1.03
N GLU A 123 -5.90 7.68 -1.48
CA GLU A 123 -6.06 7.95 -2.91
C GLU A 123 -4.72 8.34 -3.55
N GLY A 124 -3.95 9.23 -2.92
CA GLY A 124 -2.64 9.65 -3.41
C GLY A 124 -1.60 8.52 -3.43
N ILE A 125 -1.64 7.60 -2.47
CA ILE A 125 -0.80 6.39 -2.46
C ILE A 125 -1.15 5.51 -3.65
N VAL A 126 -2.44 5.30 -3.92
CA VAL A 126 -2.90 4.45 -5.02
C VAL A 126 -2.49 5.03 -6.38
N VAL A 127 -2.65 6.34 -6.56
CA VAL A 127 -2.21 7.03 -7.79
C VAL A 127 -0.72 6.82 -8.04
N GLN A 128 0.10 6.87 -6.99
CA GLN A 128 1.55 6.68 -7.10
C GLN A 128 1.95 5.21 -7.27
N ALA A 129 1.23 4.28 -6.62
CA ALA A 129 1.57 2.87 -6.58
C ALA A 129 1.23 2.12 -7.87
N ILE A 130 0.22 2.56 -8.63
CA ILE A 130 -0.22 1.89 -9.86
C ILE A 130 0.71 2.26 -11.03
N PRO A 131 1.41 1.29 -11.64
CA PRO A 131 2.10 1.49 -12.91
C PRO A 131 1.08 1.71 -14.04
N LEU A 132 1.37 2.62 -14.97
CA LEU A 132 0.47 2.88 -16.11
C LEU A 132 0.26 1.62 -16.97
N THR A 133 1.27 0.76 -17.08
CA THR A 133 1.19 -0.52 -17.80
C THR A 133 0.17 -1.50 -17.21
N SER A 134 -0.19 -1.36 -15.93
CA SER A 134 -1.18 -2.20 -15.26
C SER A 134 -2.62 -1.74 -15.50
N CYS A 135 -2.83 -0.57 -16.09
CA CYS A 135 -4.17 0.05 -16.17
C CYS A 135 -5.20 -0.80 -16.93
N SER A 136 -4.80 -1.50 -18.00
CA SER A 136 -5.73 -2.40 -18.72
C SER A 136 -6.18 -3.59 -17.87
N THR A 137 -5.28 -4.17 -17.09
CA THR A 137 -5.60 -5.26 -16.15
C THR A 137 -6.52 -4.77 -15.03
N ILE A 138 -6.23 -3.60 -14.46
CA ILE A 138 -7.05 -3.01 -13.39
C ILE A 138 -8.44 -2.64 -13.91
N ASP A 139 -8.55 -2.12 -15.14
CA ASP A 139 -9.83 -1.84 -15.79
C ASP A 139 -10.70 -3.09 -15.93
N THR A 140 -10.08 -4.18 -16.40
CA THR A 140 -10.75 -5.48 -16.54
C THR A 140 -11.17 -6.04 -15.19
N ALA A 141 -10.30 -5.97 -14.18
CA ALA A 141 -10.65 -6.41 -12.83
C ALA A 141 -11.80 -5.57 -12.26
N ALA A 142 -11.76 -4.25 -12.42
CA ALA A 142 -12.81 -3.37 -11.93
C ALA A 142 -14.16 -3.65 -12.59
N SER A 143 -14.19 -3.93 -13.90
CA SER A 143 -15.43 -4.25 -14.61
C SER A 143 -16.05 -5.57 -14.15
N LEU A 144 -15.22 -6.59 -13.85
CA LEU A 144 -15.68 -7.88 -13.32
C LEU A 144 -16.21 -7.76 -11.89
N LEU A 145 -15.63 -6.88 -11.09
CA LEU A 145 -16.02 -6.68 -9.69
C LEU A 145 -17.18 -5.69 -9.53
N ALA A 146 -17.44 -4.83 -10.52
CA ALA A 146 -18.48 -3.81 -10.49
C ALA A 146 -19.91 -4.29 -10.19
N PRO A 147 -20.34 -5.50 -10.60
CA PRO A 147 -21.67 -6.01 -10.28
C PRO A 147 -21.81 -6.51 -8.84
N LEU A 148 -20.70 -6.75 -8.14
CA LEU A 148 -20.75 -7.26 -6.77
C LEU A 148 -21.29 -6.18 -5.83
N PRO A 149 -22.22 -6.54 -4.93
CA PRO A 149 -22.67 -5.61 -3.90
C PRO A 149 -21.53 -5.36 -2.90
N PRO A 150 -21.49 -4.17 -2.28
CA PRO A 150 -20.35 -3.76 -1.44
C PRO A 150 -20.01 -4.72 -0.29
N GLU A 151 -21.03 -5.36 0.27
CA GLU A 151 -20.90 -6.34 1.36
C GLU A 151 -20.13 -7.59 0.92
N ASN A 152 -20.33 -8.01 -0.33
CA ASN A 152 -19.71 -9.22 -0.86
C ASN A 152 -18.30 -8.95 -1.37
N LEU A 153 -18.03 -7.79 -1.98
CA LEU A 153 -16.71 -7.50 -2.54
C LEU A 153 -15.64 -7.36 -1.46
N ALA A 154 -15.91 -6.66 -0.37
CA ALA A 154 -14.92 -6.48 0.70
C ALA A 154 -14.52 -7.82 1.34
N GLY A 155 -15.51 -8.71 1.54
CA GLY A 155 -15.28 -10.08 2.02
C GLY A 155 -14.47 -10.93 1.03
N VAL A 156 -14.76 -10.84 -0.27
CA VAL A 156 -13.99 -11.55 -1.31
C VAL A 156 -12.55 -11.06 -1.39
N ILE A 157 -12.31 -9.75 -1.29
CA ILE A 157 -10.95 -9.19 -1.27
C ILE A 157 -10.19 -9.65 -0.02
N ALA A 158 -10.81 -9.58 1.15
CA ALA A 158 -10.20 -10.04 2.39
C ALA A 158 -9.85 -11.55 2.32
N LEU A 159 -10.76 -12.37 1.80
CA LEU A 159 -10.51 -13.80 1.57
C LEU A 159 -9.38 -14.03 0.55
N ALA A 160 -9.36 -13.28 -0.55
CA ALA A 160 -8.30 -13.38 -1.55
C ALA A 160 -6.93 -13.01 -0.96
N MET A 161 -6.86 -12.03 -0.06
CA MET A 161 -5.64 -11.69 0.68
C MET A 161 -5.20 -12.82 1.63
N GLU A 162 -6.15 -13.52 2.25
CA GLU A 162 -5.87 -14.67 3.12
C GLU A 162 -5.38 -15.91 2.36
N VAL A 163 -5.90 -16.14 1.15
CA VAL A 163 -5.46 -17.22 0.26
C VAL A 163 -4.14 -16.85 -0.42
N GLY A 164 -3.98 -15.57 -0.79
CA GLY A 164 -2.87 -15.03 -1.57
C GLY A 164 -1.63 -14.69 -0.76
N LYS A 165 -1.25 -15.49 0.27
CA LYS A 165 -0.06 -15.30 1.15
C LYS A 165 1.32 -15.25 0.44
N LYS A 166 1.38 -14.92 -0.85
CA LYS A 166 2.57 -14.71 -1.69
C LYS A 166 2.58 -13.39 -2.46
N ALA A 167 1.61 -12.48 -2.29
CA ALA A 167 1.65 -11.18 -2.95
C ALA A 167 2.60 -10.24 -2.18
N GLU A 168 3.70 -9.83 -2.81
CA GLU A 168 4.55 -8.76 -2.30
C GLU A 168 3.71 -7.49 -2.14
N PRO A 169 3.75 -6.81 -0.98
CA PRO A 169 2.98 -5.59 -0.78
C PRO A 169 3.38 -4.57 -1.87
N ALA A 170 2.38 -3.96 -2.52
CA ALA A 170 2.62 -2.87 -3.44
C ALA A 170 3.56 -1.84 -2.77
N LYS A 171 4.55 -1.31 -3.49
CA LYS A 171 5.48 -0.30 -2.94
C LYS A 171 4.67 0.89 -2.40
N GLY A 172 4.44 0.92 -1.09
CA GLY A 172 3.56 1.90 -0.42
C GLY A 172 2.53 1.29 0.53
N ALA A 173 2.04 0.07 0.27
CA ALA A 173 1.43 -0.76 1.30
C ALA A 173 2.53 -1.18 2.27
N ALA A 174 2.36 -0.92 3.57
CA ALA A 174 3.25 -1.55 4.54
C ALA A 174 3.15 -3.07 4.32
N GLY A 175 4.20 -3.84 4.61
CA GLY A 175 4.09 -5.29 4.63
C GLY A 175 3.10 -5.69 5.72
N ILE A 176 1.81 -5.69 5.40
CA ILE A 176 0.70 -5.96 6.30
C ILE A 176 0.46 -7.47 6.23
N THR A 177 0.50 -8.11 7.37
CA THR A 177 0.15 -9.52 7.52
C THR A 177 -1.03 -9.65 8.47
N ILE A 178 -1.87 -10.67 8.24
CA ILE A 178 -2.86 -11.06 9.24
C ILE A 178 -2.14 -11.77 10.38
N CYS A 179 -2.41 -11.39 11.62
CA CYS A 179 -1.84 -12.02 12.79
C CYS A 179 -2.14 -13.53 12.81
N LYS A 180 -1.13 -14.32 13.15
CA LYS A 180 -1.30 -15.74 13.44
C LYS A 180 -1.77 -15.83 14.89
N ASP A 181 -2.89 -16.51 15.12
CA ASP A 181 -3.37 -16.85 16.47
C ASP A 181 -2.30 -17.63 17.24
#